data_AF-A0A059AUU7-F1
#
_entry.id   AF-A0A059AUU7-F1
#
_cell.length_a   1.000
_cell.length_b   1.000
_cell.length_c   1.000
_cell.angle_alpha   90.00
_cell.angle_beta   90.00
_cell.angle_gamma   90.00
#
_symmetry.space_group_name_H-M   'P 1'
#
loop_
_entity.id
_entity.type
_entity.pdbx_description
1 polymer ?
#
loop_
_entity_poly.entity_id
_entity_poly.type
_entity_poly.pdbx_seq_one_letter_code
_entity_poly.pdbx_strand_id
1 'polypeptide(L)'
;MSRNSSRLNSVFYAESYHPIQAGSIDGTDVLPHDNAVYRAHLCSSAGLYDPFGDPKVVGDPYCTLFVGRLSHFTSEDTLRK
;
A
#
# COMPACT_ATOMS: atom_id res chain seq x y z
N MET A 1 -20.49 -16.51 35.48
CA MET A 1 -19.38 -16.53 34.50
C MET A 1 -19.96 -16.15 33.13
N SER A 2 -19.92 -14.86 32.79
CA SER A 2 -20.50 -14.37 31.53
C SER A 2 -19.58 -14.73 30.37
N ARG A 3 -20.09 -15.53 29.43
CA ARG A 3 -19.45 -15.86 28.15
C ARG A 3 -19.33 -14.57 27.35
N ASN A 4 -18.11 -14.04 27.20
CA ASN A 4 -17.85 -12.91 26.33
C ASN A 4 -17.82 -13.39 24.86
N SER A 5 -19.00 -13.66 24.31
CA SER A 5 -19.20 -14.24 22.97
C SER A 5 -19.24 -13.18 21.85
N SER A 6 -18.61 -12.02 22.04
CA SER A 6 -18.84 -10.83 21.20
C SER A 6 -17.74 -10.48 20.19
N ARG A 7 -16.70 -11.31 20.00
CA ARG A 7 -15.58 -10.99 19.08
C ARG A 7 -15.30 -11.99 17.96
N LEU A 8 -16.18 -12.98 17.76
CA LEU A 8 -15.94 -13.98 16.69
C LEU A 8 -16.16 -13.40 15.27
N ASN A 9 -16.76 -12.21 15.15
CA ASN A 9 -16.99 -11.50 13.89
C ASN A 9 -16.27 -10.14 13.79
N SER A 10 -15.32 -9.84 14.68
CA SER A 10 -14.49 -8.65 14.47
C SER A 10 -13.54 -8.93 13.31
N VAL A 11 -13.85 -8.38 12.13
CA VAL A 11 -12.95 -8.44 10.98
C VAL A 11 -11.63 -7.82 11.42
N PHE A 12 -10.55 -8.61 11.40
CA PHE A 12 -9.22 -8.15 11.74
C PHE A 12 -8.64 -7.42 10.53
N TYR A 13 -8.90 -6.13 10.43
CA TYR A 13 -8.23 -5.25 9.48
C TYR A 13 -7.43 -4.20 10.25
N ALA A 14 -6.28 -3.82 9.72
CA ALA A 14 -5.51 -2.72 10.27
C ALA A 14 -6.21 -1.40 9.92
N GLU A 15 -6.36 -0.52 10.91
CA GLU A 15 -6.85 0.86 10.69
C GLU A 15 -5.78 1.73 9.99
N SER A 16 -4.51 1.35 10.12
CA SER A 16 -3.37 2.04 9.54
C SER A 16 -2.52 1.11 8.67
N TYR A 17 -2.12 1.59 7.50
CA TYR A 17 -1.20 0.86 6.63
C TYR A 17 0.25 1.20 6.96
N HIS A 18 1.02 0.22 7.44
CA HIS A 18 2.48 0.33 7.56
C HIS A 18 3.14 -0.57 6.49
N PRO A 19 3.80 -0.02 5.46
CA PRO A 19 4.19 -0.78 4.26
C PRO A 19 5.17 -1.93 4.54
N ILE A 20 6.08 -1.77 5.50
CA ILE A 20 7.01 -2.84 5.91
C ILE A 20 6.26 -3.96 6.64
N GLN A 21 5.53 -3.63 7.72
CA GLN A 21 4.76 -4.61 8.49
C GLN A 21 3.70 -5.34 7.66
N ALA A 22 3.08 -4.67 6.70
CA ALA A 22 2.10 -5.29 5.82
C ALA A 22 2.70 -6.40 4.93
N GLY A 23 3.99 -6.33 4.61
CA GLY A 23 4.72 -7.38 3.89
C GLY A 23 5.36 -8.42 4.81
N SER A 24 5.23 -8.25 6.14
CA SER A 24 5.81 -9.15 7.12
C SER A 24 4.89 -10.34 7.38
N ILE A 25 5.48 -11.54 7.46
CA ILE A 25 4.73 -12.76 7.75
C ILE A 25 4.27 -12.79 9.21
N ASP A 26 5.10 -12.32 10.14
CA ASP A 26 4.83 -12.35 11.58
C ASP A 26 4.65 -10.96 12.20
N GLY A 27 4.79 -9.88 11.41
CA GLY A 27 4.60 -8.51 11.88
C GLY A 27 5.77 -7.96 12.68
N THR A 28 6.98 -8.50 12.45
CA THR A 28 8.19 -8.05 13.15
C THR A 28 9.25 -7.44 12.22
N ASP A 29 9.04 -7.47 10.91
CA ASP A 29 10.04 -7.00 9.96
C ASP A 29 10.32 -5.51 10.10
N VAL A 30 11.59 -5.15 10.03
CA VAL A 30 12.06 -3.76 10.04
C VAL A 30 12.63 -3.33 8.70
N LEU A 31 12.76 -4.28 7.75
CA LEU A 31 13.28 -4.05 6.41
C LEU A 31 12.22 -4.41 5.36
N PRO A 32 12.12 -3.66 4.26
CA PRO A 32 11.15 -3.95 3.22
C PRO A 32 11.53 -5.21 2.43
N HIS A 33 10.61 -6.16 2.36
CA HIS A 33 10.73 -7.34 1.49
C HIS A 33 10.15 -7.11 0.09
N ASP A 34 9.20 -6.17 -0.03
CA ASP A 34 8.65 -5.76 -1.32
C ASP A 34 9.63 -4.82 -2.06
N ASN A 35 9.92 -5.14 -3.33
CA ASN A 35 10.86 -4.37 -4.14
C ASN A 35 10.38 -2.94 -4.45
N ALA A 36 9.08 -2.69 -4.52
CA ALA A 36 8.55 -1.34 -4.73
C ALA A 36 8.69 -0.50 -3.45
N VAL A 37 8.38 -1.08 -2.28
CA VAL A 37 8.61 -0.43 -0.97
C VAL A 37 10.10 -0.16 -0.76
N TYR A 38 10.98 -1.12 -1.08
CA TYR A 38 12.44 -0.92 -1.00
C TYR A 38 12.91 0.26 -1.88
N ARG A 39 12.46 0.32 -3.14
CA ARG A 39 12.80 1.44 -4.04
C ARG A 39 12.25 2.77 -3.52
N ALA A 40 11.01 2.81 -3.04
CA ALA A 40 10.41 4.02 -2.48
C ALA A 40 11.21 4.52 -1.26
N HIS A 41 11.59 3.60 -0.35
CA HIS A 41 12.42 3.92 0.81
C HIS A 41 13.81 4.44 0.42
N LEU A 42 14.49 3.80 -0.53
CA LEU A 42 15.79 4.24 -1.02
C LEU A 42 15.71 5.61 -1.69
N CYS A 43 14.74 5.83 -2.58
CA CYS A 43 14.60 7.11 -3.28
C CYS A 43 14.28 8.26 -2.31
N SER A 44 13.44 8.00 -1.30
CA SER A 44 13.10 8.98 -0.27
C SER A 44 14.31 9.29 0.63
N SER A 45 15.00 8.26 1.14
CA SER A 45 16.16 8.45 2.03
C SER A 45 17.36 9.08 1.34
N ALA A 46 17.59 8.78 0.07
CA ALA A 46 18.68 9.34 -0.73
C ALA A 46 18.33 10.67 -1.42
N GLY A 47 17.08 11.15 -1.29
CA GLY A 47 16.63 12.41 -1.92
C GLY A 47 16.63 12.37 -3.46
N LEU A 48 16.44 11.20 -4.07
CA LEU A 48 16.52 11.01 -5.53
C LEU A 48 15.19 11.32 -6.24
N TYR A 49 14.08 11.35 -5.51
CA TYR A 49 12.75 11.65 -6.06
C TYR A 49 11.86 12.29 -4.99
N ASP A 50 11.22 13.39 -5.37
CA ASP A 50 10.18 14.04 -4.57
C ASP A 50 8.82 13.89 -5.26
N PRO A 51 7.94 12.99 -4.77
CA PRO A 51 6.61 12.81 -5.36
C PRO A 51 5.69 14.03 -5.14
N PHE A 52 5.95 14.88 -4.14
CA PHE A 52 5.12 16.06 -3.86
C PHE A 52 5.42 17.23 -4.81
N GLY A 53 6.60 17.22 -5.45
CA GLY A 53 6.97 18.17 -6.50
C GLY A 53 6.51 17.77 -7.90
N ASP A 54 5.96 16.57 -8.09
CA ASP A 54 5.54 16.05 -9.40
C ASP A 54 4.08 16.45 -9.71
N PRO A 55 3.82 17.33 -10.71
CA PRO A 55 2.47 17.78 -11.01
C PRO A 55 1.55 16.68 -11.57
N LYS A 56 2.10 15.51 -11.94
CA LYS A 56 1.30 14.36 -12.38
C LYS A 56 0.79 13.52 -11.22
N VAL A 57 1.38 13.66 -10.04
CA VAL A 57 0.97 12.96 -8.82
C VAL A 57 -0.08 13.84 -8.13
N VAL A 58 -1.34 13.42 -8.21
CA VAL A 58 -2.48 14.18 -7.68
C VAL A 58 -3.40 13.28 -6.86
N GLY A 59 -4.17 13.88 -5.94
CA GLY A 59 -5.15 13.18 -5.11
C GLY A 59 -4.59 12.63 -3.79
N ASP A 60 -5.39 11.82 -3.12
CA ASP A 60 -5.02 11.20 -1.84
C ASP A 60 -4.23 9.90 -2.08
N PRO A 61 -2.98 9.78 -1.60
CA PRO A 61 -2.18 8.57 -1.77
C PRO A 61 -2.81 7.34 -1.09
N TYR A 62 -3.60 7.50 -0.04
CA TYR A 62 -4.29 6.38 0.63
C TYR A 62 -5.50 5.87 -0.15
N CYS A 63 -5.95 6.62 -1.16
CA CYS A 63 -7.07 6.28 -2.03
C CYS A 63 -6.63 6.01 -3.48
N THR A 64 -5.32 5.80 -3.72
CA THR A 64 -4.75 5.63 -5.05
C THR A 64 -4.11 4.25 -5.19
N LEU A 65 -4.44 3.52 -6.26
CA LEU A 65 -3.84 2.22 -6.57
C LEU A 65 -2.94 2.30 -7.80
N PHE A 66 -1.72 1.76 -7.68
CA PHE A 66 -0.85 1.55 -8.83
C PHE A 66 -1.19 0.23 -9.52
N VAL A 67 -1.50 0.30 -10.82
CA VAL A 67 -1.76 -0.88 -11.65
C VAL A 67 -0.76 -0.93 -12.79
N GLY A 68 0.14 -1.92 -12.74
CA GLY A 68 1.15 -2.15 -13.77
C GLY A 68 0.81 -3.35 -14.67
N ARG A 69 1.64 -3.56 -15.71
CA ARG A 69 1.53 -4.70 -16.64
C ARG A 69 0.17 -4.80 -17.35
N LEU A 70 -0.49 -3.66 -17.57
CA LEU A 70 -1.69 -3.61 -18.39
C LEU A 70 -1.37 -4.00 -19.83
N SER A 71 -2.32 -4.68 -20.49
CA SER A 71 -2.25 -4.91 -21.94
C SER A 71 -2.22 -3.58 -22.67
N HIS A 72 -1.47 -3.48 -23.77
CA HIS A 72 -1.47 -2.28 -24.61
C HIS A 72 -2.83 -1.98 -25.24
N PHE A 73 -3.76 -2.94 -25.25
CA PHE A 73 -5.14 -2.74 -25.71
C PHE A 73 -6.08 -2.23 -24.61
N THR A 74 -5.61 -2.11 -23.37
CA THR A 74 -6.41 -1.57 -22.25
C THR A 74 -6.63 -0.08 -22.48
N SER A 75 -7.89 0.35 -22.54
CA SER A 75 -8.26 1.76 -22.53
C SER A 75 -8.69 2.20 -21.14
N GLU A 76 -8.82 3.51 -20.97
CA GLU A 76 -9.33 4.13 -19.76
C GLU A 76 -10.72 3.58 -19.39
N ASP A 77 -11.64 3.52 -20.35
CA ASP A 77 -13.00 2.99 -20.16
C ASP A 77 -13.00 1.53 -19.69
N THR A 78 -12.06 0.72 -20.19
CA THR A 78 -11.96 -0.71 -19.79
C THR A 78 -11.35 -0.90 -18.40
N LEU A 79 -10.68 0.12 -17.86
CA LEU A 79 -10.10 0.10 -16.52
C LEU A 79 -11.10 0.60 -15.46
N ARG A 80 -12.06 1.43 -15.86
CA ARG A 80 -13.18 1.85 -15.01
C ARG A 80 -14.09 0.64 -14.73
N LYS A 81 -14.69 0.64 -13.54
CA LYS A 81 -15.72 -0.33 -13.14
C LYS A 81 -17.07 0.01 -13.75
#